data_AF-Q7V8R8-F1
#
_entry.id   AF-Q7V8R8-F1
#
_cell.length_a   1.000
_cell.length_b   1.000
_cell.length_c   1.000
_cell.angle_alpha   90.00
_cell.angle_beta   90.00
_cell.angle_gamma   90.00
#
_symmetry.space_group_name_H-M   'P 1'
#
loop_
_entity.id
_entity.type
_entity.pdbx_description
1 polymer ?
#
loop_
_entity_poly.entity_id
_entity_poly.type
_entity_poly.pdbx_seq_one_letter_code
_entity_poly.pdbx_strand_id
1 'polypeptide(L)'
;MIRQVLILHIIMSILNQQLKLALLRRQKGASALQQGFTLVELMIVIVIVGILSAVALPQFTGIKEKAELNTQLGEGAGLAKECAAAIITDGPYPDNYASLTPSTGLTISGNCNDGSGGAPSANVTYTTQADANGGRANCNGSALAKGKKCRISVDKDNGQVSQSAV
;
A
#
# COMPACT_ATOMS: atom_id res chain seq x y z
N MET A 1 -18.31 -84.03 36.04
CA MET A 1 -17.72 -82.78 36.58
C MET A 1 -16.53 -82.25 35.77
N ILE A 2 -15.56 -83.09 35.38
CA ILE A 2 -14.32 -82.65 34.69
C ILE A 2 -14.57 -81.93 33.35
N ARG A 3 -15.57 -82.37 32.56
CA ARG A 3 -15.95 -81.72 31.29
C ARG A 3 -16.51 -80.29 31.44
N GLN A 4 -17.14 -79.95 32.57
CA GLN A 4 -17.70 -78.61 32.78
C GLN A 4 -16.63 -77.58 33.17
N VAL A 5 -15.64 -77.98 33.97
CA VAL A 5 -14.52 -77.12 34.42
C VAL A 5 -13.59 -76.76 33.26
N LEU A 6 -13.36 -77.71 32.33
CA LEU A 6 -12.52 -77.48 31.15
C LEU A 6 -13.12 -76.43 30.19
N ILE A 7 -14.44 -76.42 30.04
CA ILE A 7 -15.15 -75.46 29.17
C ILE A 7 -15.03 -74.02 29.73
N LEU A 8 -15.14 -73.86 31.06
CA LEU A 8 -15.02 -72.55 31.70
C LEU A 8 -13.59 -71.96 31.56
N HIS A 9 -12.57 -72.80 31.65
CA HIS A 9 -11.17 -72.38 31.45
C HIS A 9 -10.87 -71.96 30.01
N ILE A 10 -11.42 -72.68 29.02
CA ILE A 10 -11.22 -72.35 27.60
C ILE A 10 -11.91 -71.03 27.25
N ILE A 11 -13.11 -70.77 27.77
CA ILE A 11 -13.86 -69.53 27.55
C ILE A 11 -13.13 -68.32 28.17
N MET A 12 -12.62 -68.45 29.41
CA MET A 12 -11.83 -67.38 30.05
C MET A 12 -10.53 -67.07 29.29
N SER A 13 -9.85 -68.09 28.76
CA SER A 13 -8.64 -67.89 27.95
C SER A 13 -8.95 -67.13 26.66
N ILE A 14 -10.02 -67.51 25.97
CA ILE A 14 -10.46 -66.84 24.73
C ILE A 14 -10.91 -65.40 25.00
N LEU A 15 -11.70 -65.14 26.05
CA LEU A 15 -12.12 -63.78 26.41
C LEU A 15 -10.92 -62.87 26.72
N ASN A 16 -9.92 -63.37 27.46
CA ASN A 16 -8.73 -62.60 27.79
C ASN A 16 -7.85 -62.34 26.55
N GLN A 17 -7.82 -63.28 25.61
CA GLN A 17 -7.09 -63.13 24.34
C GLN A 17 -7.74 -62.09 23.41
N GLN A 18 -9.08 -62.04 23.34
CA GLN A 18 -9.80 -61.05 22.53
C GLN A 18 -9.71 -59.64 23.13
N LEU A 19 -9.65 -59.51 24.46
CA LEU A 19 -9.41 -58.24 25.13
C LEU A 19 -7.99 -57.71 24.82
N LYS A 20 -6.98 -58.59 24.86
CA LYS A 20 -5.59 -58.23 24.54
C LYS A 20 -5.46 -57.77 23.08
N LEU A 21 -6.20 -58.39 22.16
CA LEU A 21 -6.24 -57.98 20.75
C LEU A 21 -6.98 -56.65 20.52
N ALA A 22 -8.04 -56.37 21.29
CA ALA A 22 -8.75 -55.08 21.26
C ALA A 22 -7.90 -53.92 21.81
N LEU A 23 -7.11 -54.15 22.85
CA LEU A 23 -6.21 -53.14 23.42
C LEU A 23 -4.99 -52.86 22.52
N LEU A 24 -4.46 -53.86 21.83
CA LEU A 24 -3.39 -53.67 20.86
C LEU A 24 -3.85 -52.90 19.60
N ARG A 25 -5.13 -52.99 19.22
CA ARG A 25 -5.70 -52.12 18.17
C ARG A 25 -5.84 -50.65 18.59
N ARG A 26 -5.95 -50.35 19.89
CA ARG A 26 -6.01 -48.97 20.42
C ARG A 26 -4.65 -48.29 20.49
N GLN A 27 -3.54 -49.04 20.47
CA GLN A 27 -2.18 -48.48 20.42
C GLN A 27 -1.71 -48.12 19.00
N LYS A 28 -2.44 -48.49 17.93
CA LYS A 28 -2.03 -48.28 16.54
C LYS A 28 -2.91 -47.27 15.79
N GLY A 29 -3.49 -46.31 16.50
CA GLY A 29 -4.36 -45.28 15.91
C GLY A 29 -4.10 -43.90 16.50
N ALA A 30 -3.84 -42.94 15.61
CA ALA A 30 -3.77 -41.49 15.82
C ALA A 30 -2.45 -40.91 16.38
N SER A 31 -1.34 -41.10 15.67
CA SER A 31 -0.45 -39.96 15.42
C SER A 31 -0.88 -39.34 14.11
N ALA A 32 -1.75 -38.32 14.18
CA ALA A 32 -1.89 -37.40 13.06
C ALA A 32 -0.48 -36.91 12.72
N LEU A 33 -0.11 -37.03 11.46
CA LEU A 33 1.18 -36.67 10.90
C LEU A 33 1.36 -35.15 11.06
N GLN A 34 1.75 -34.69 12.24
CA GLN A 34 2.11 -33.29 12.48
C GLN A 34 3.48 -33.07 11.82
N GLN A 35 3.47 -32.95 10.48
CA GLN A 35 4.59 -32.45 9.70
C GLN A 35 4.75 -30.96 10.06
N GLY A 36 5.48 -30.71 11.15
CA GLY A 36 5.93 -29.36 11.48
C GLY A 36 6.90 -28.87 10.43
N PHE A 37 6.78 -27.59 10.07
CA PHE A 37 7.77 -26.88 9.26
C PHE A 37 9.14 -27.02 9.93
N THR A 38 10.13 -27.53 9.21
CA THR A 38 11.47 -27.67 9.77
C THR A 38 12.11 -26.30 9.96
N LEU A 39 12.94 -26.13 10.99
CA LEU A 39 13.67 -24.88 11.21
C LEU A 39 14.55 -24.54 9.99
N VAL A 40 15.07 -25.56 9.31
CA VAL A 40 15.86 -25.42 8.09
C VAL A 40 15.03 -24.89 6.91
N GLU A 41 13.79 -25.39 6.73
CA GLU A 41 12.87 -24.85 5.71
C GLU A 41 12.60 -23.37 5.94
N LEU A 42 12.33 -22.97 7.20
CA LEU A 42 12.08 -21.57 7.51
C LEU A 42 13.34 -20.71 7.30
N MET A 43 14.53 -21.24 7.60
CA MET A 43 15.78 -20.52 7.42
C MET A 43 16.08 -20.22 5.94
N ILE A 44 15.82 -21.19 5.04
CA ILE A 44 16.01 -20.98 3.60
C ILE A 44 15.00 -19.96 3.07
N VAL A 45 13.76 -19.99 3.55
CA VAL A 45 12.71 -19.04 3.13
C VAL A 45 13.10 -17.60 3.46
N ILE A 46 13.57 -17.32 4.69
CA ILE A 46 13.97 -15.95 5.05
C ILE A 46 15.20 -15.48 4.26
N VAL A 47 16.11 -16.39 3.89
CA VAL A 47 17.27 -16.05 3.04
C VAL A 47 16.81 -15.67 1.64
N ILE A 48 15.90 -16.45 1.04
CA ILE A 48 15.37 -16.15 -0.31
C ILE A 48 14.59 -14.84 -0.29
N VAL A 49 13.70 -14.62 0.70
CA VAL A 49 12.95 -13.36 0.85
C VAL A 49 13.90 -12.18 1.10
N GLY A 50 14.98 -12.38 1.85
CA GLY A 50 16.04 -11.39 2.05
C GLY A 50 16.70 -10.94 0.73
N ILE A 51 17.08 -11.89 -0.12
CA ILE A 51 17.68 -11.57 -1.43
C ILE A 51 16.68 -10.85 -2.34
N LEU A 52 15.43 -11.34 -2.42
CA LEU A 52 14.39 -10.72 -3.24
C LEU A 52 14.06 -9.29 -2.77
N SER A 53 13.93 -9.08 -1.46
CA SER A 53 13.64 -7.77 -0.88
C SER A 53 14.77 -6.75 -1.09
N ALA A 54 16.04 -7.18 -1.02
CA ALA A 54 17.19 -6.30 -1.24
C ALA A 54 17.18 -5.65 -2.65
N VAL A 55 16.73 -6.40 -3.67
CA VAL A 55 16.62 -5.87 -5.05
C VAL A 55 15.32 -5.08 -5.25
N ALA A 56 14.22 -5.51 -4.62
CA ALA A 56 12.89 -4.90 -4.84
C ALA A 56 12.67 -3.59 -4.07
N LEU A 57 13.16 -3.48 -2.83
CA LEU A 57 12.96 -2.31 -1.97
C LEU A 57 13.41 -0.97 -2.59
N PRO A 58 14.62 -0.84 -3.18
CA PRO A 58 15.03 0.45 -3.76
C PRO A 58 14.09 0.90 -4.87
N GLN A 59 13.58 -0.03 -5.70
CA GLN A 59 12.63 0.30 -6.76
C GLN A 59 11.25 0.66 -6.21
N PHE A 60 10.78 -0.03 -5.16
CA PHE A 60 9.46 0.23 -4.57
C PHE A 60 9.35 1.64 -3.97
N THR A 61 10.42 2.16 -3.36
CA THR A 61 10.43 3.52 -2.79
C THR A 61 10.20 4.62 -3.84
N GLY A 62 10.86 4.55 -4.99
CA GLY A 62 10.69 5.53 -6.07
C GLY A 62 9.31 5.45 -6.76
N ILE A 63 8.72 4.25 -6.85
CA ILE A 63 7.35 4.10 -7.39
C ILE A 63 6.33 4.75 -6.45
N LYS A 64 6.50 4.56 -5.14
CA LYS A 64 5.59 5.13 -4.13
C LYS A 64 5.65 6.65 -4.14
N GLU A 65 6.86 7.21 -4.18
CA GLU A 65 7.07 8.66 -4.29
C GLU A 65 6.47 9.21 -5.59
N LYS A 66 6.70 8.56 -6.74
CA LYS A 66 6.08 8.95 -8.02
C LYS A 66 4.54 8.92 -7.96
N ALA A 67 3.96 7.91 -7.33
CA ALA A 67 2.50 7.81 -7.19
C ALA A 67 1.94 8.97 -6.35
N GLU A 68 2.55 9.26 -5.20
CA GLU A 68 2.17 10.39 -4.32
C GLU A 68 2.32 11.74 -5.03
N LEU A 69 3.38 11.92 -5.82
CA LEU A 69 3.58 13.13 -6.63
C LEU A 69 2.48 13.31 -7.69
N ASN A 70 2.06 12.24 -8.36
CA ASN A 70 1.01 12.30 -9.38
C ASN A 70 -0.37 12.57 -8.80
N THR A 71 -0.69 12.01 -7.62
CA THR A 71 -1.97 12.30 -6.94
C THR A 71 -2.03 13.77 -6.55
N GLN A 72 -0.93 14.32 -6.02
CA GLN A 72 -0.83 15.73 -5.64
C GLN A 72 -0.92 16.67 -6.86
N LEU A 73 -0.29 16.31 -7.98
CA LEU A 73 -0.44 17.03 -9.25
C LEU A 73 -1.92 17.09 -9.67
N GLY A 74 -2.64 15.99 -9.54
CA GLY A 74 -4.08 15.94 -9.82
C GLY A 74 -4.90 16.83 -8.88
N GLU A 75 -4.59 16.84 -7.59
CA GLU A 75 -5.32 17.62 -6.57
C GLU A 75 -5.21 19.13 -6.82
N GLY A 76 -4.00 19.68 -6.93
CA GLY A 76 -3.89 21.12 -7.15
C GLY A 76 -4.25 21.57 -8.58
N ALA A 77 -4.25 20.65 -9.57
CA ALA A 77 -4.91 20.92 -10.85
C ALA A 77 -6.44 20.97 -10.71
N GLY A 78 -7.02 20.18 -9.80
CA GLY A 78 -8.42 20.28 -9.38
C GLY A 78 -8.73 21.65 -8.77
N LEU A 79 -7.90 22.10 -7.84
CA LEU A 79 -8.00 23.44 -7.24
C LEU A 79 -7.94 24.55 -8.29
N ALA A 80 -6.99 24.47 -9.23
CA ALA A 80 -6.89 25.42 -10.32
C ALA A 80 -8.15 25.43 -11.21
N LYS A 81 -8.77 24.28 -11.46
CA LYS A 81 -10.04 24.19 -12.21
C LYS A 81 -11.21 24.80 -11.44
N GLU A 82 -11.26 24.63 -10.13
CA GLU A 82 -12.27 25.28 -9.28
C GLU A 82 -12.14 26.81 -9.34
N CYS A 83 -10.91 27.34 -9.26
CA CYS A 83 -10.65 28.76 -9.47
C CYS A 83 -11.04 29.22 -10.90
N ALA A 84 -10.69 28.44 -11.92
CA ALA A 84 -11.05 28.73 -13.31
C ALA A 84 -12.57 28.75 -13.55
N ALA A 85 -13.30 27.84 -12.90
CA ALA A 85 -14.76 27.83 -12.97
C ALA A 85 -15.35 29.11 -12.36
N ALA A 86 -14.84 29.55 -11.21
CA ALA A 86 -15.27 30.80 -10.59
C ALA A 86 -15.01 32.04 -11.45
N ILE A 87 -13.91 32.08 -12.20
CA ILE A 87 -13.61 33.15 -13.19
C ILE A 87 -14.68 33.23 -14.26
N ILE A 88 -15.06 32.08 -14.82
CA ILE A 88 -15.99 32.03 -15.95
C ILE A 88 -17.42 32.31 -15.50
N THR A 89 -17.80 31.91 -14.28
CA THR A 89 -19.16 32.07 -13.75
C THR A 89 -19.38 33.38 -13.00
N ASP A 90 -18.35 34.22 -12.85
CA ASP A 90 -18.37 35.43 -12.01
C ASP A 90 -18.90 35.15 -10.59
N GLY A 91 -18.54 33.96 -10.08
CA GLY A 91 -19.02 33.43 -8.81
C GLY A 91 -18.08 33.71 -7.64
N PRO A 92 -18.51 33.44 -6.39
CA PRO A 92 -17.63 33.55 -5.24
C PRO A 92 -16.46 32.57 -5.37
N TYR A 93 -15.26 33.08 -5.13
CA TYR A 93 -14.04 32.29 -5.16
C TYR A 93 -13.92 31.40 -3.91
N PRO A 94 -13.42 30.17 -4.03
CA PRO A 94 -13.09 29.39 -2.85
C PRO A 94 -11.99 30.12 -2.06
N ASP A 95 -12.25 30.33 -0.77
CA ASP A 95 -11.28 30.93 0.14
C ASP A 95 -10.02 30.06 0.23
N ASN A 96 -8.88 30.72 0.45
CA ASN A 96 -7.54 30.16 0.66
C ASN A 96 -7.54 28.64 0.94
N TYR A 97 -7.09 27.85 -0.03
CA TYR A 97 -6.88 26.43 0.21
C TYR A 97 -5.67 26.29 1.14
N ALA A 98 -5.97 26.02 2.41
CA ALA A 98 -4.96 25.74 3.41
C ALA A 98 -4.17 24.50 3.00
N SER A 99 -2.85 24.63 3.08
CA SER A 99 -1.90 23.63 2.63
C SER A 99 -2.27 22.22 3.10
N LEU A 100 -2.61 21.35 2.16
CA LEU A 100 -2.45 19.92 2.39
C LEU A 100 -0.95 19.70 2.53
N THR A 101 -0.48 19.46 3.75
CA THR A 101 0.88 19.00 4.03
C THR A 101 0.83 17.50 4.32
N PRO A 102 1.00 16.62 3.31
CA PRO A 102 1.25 15.22 3.57
C PRO A 102 2.66 15.04 4.14
N SER A 103 2.92 13.86 4.70
CA SER A 103 4.17 13.49 5.40
C SER A 103 5.48 13.60 4.58
N THR A 104 5.42 14.05 3.32
CA THR A 104 6.55 14.21 2.40
C THR A 104 7.09 15.64 2.29
N GLY A 105 6.54 16.61 3.04
CA GLY A 105 7.00 18.01 3.00
C GLY A 105 6.56 18.78 1.75
N LEU A 106 5.48 18.31 1.11
CA LEU A 106 4.86 19.00 -0.02
C LEU A 106 3.87 20.05 0.49
N THR A 107 3.91 21.25 -0.09
CA THR A 107 2.93 22.31 0.16
C THR A 107 2.16 22.53 -1.13
N ILE A 108 0.84 22.31 -1.10
CA ILE A 108 -0.07 22.78 -2.15
C ILE A 108 -0.73 24.02 -1.57
N SER A 109 -0.37 25.21 -2.06
CA SER A 109 -1.03 26.46 -1.66
C SER A 109 -1.60 27.09 -2.91
N GLY A 110 -2.89 27.44 -2.88
CA GLY A 110 -3.55 28.18 -3.94
C GLY A 110 -4.49 29.20 -3.32
N ASN A 111 -4.49 30.38 -3.90
CA ASN A 111 -5.44 31.43 -3.58
C ASN A 111 -6.01 31.91 -4.91
N CYS A 112 -7.32 31.79 -5.09
CA CYS A 112 -7.94 32.32 -6.31
C CYS A 112 -7.98 33.86 -6.24
N ASN A 113 -7.93 34.49 -5.07
CA ASN A 113 -7.97 35.95 -4.91
C ASN A 113 -6.57 36.53 -4.68
N ASP A 114 -6.01 37.30 -5.61
CA ASP A 114 -4.68 37.90 -5.46
C ASP A 114 -4.58 39.00 -4.37
N GLY A 115 -5.66 39.23 -3.60
CA GLY A 115 -5.74 40.27 -2.57
C GLY A 115 -5.62 41.70 -3.12
N SER A 116 -5.59 41.87 -4.43
CA SER A 116 -5.25 43.13 -5.11
C SER A 116 -6.44 43.78 -5.80
N GLY A 117 -7.63 43.15 -5.77
CA GLY A 117 -8.77 43.58 -6.59
C GLY A 117 -8.55 43.36 -8.09
N GLY A 118 -7.51 42.60 -8.47
CA GLY A 118 -7.31 42.10 -9.81
C GLY A 118 -8.12 40.81 -10.03
N ALA A 119 -8.40 40.50 -11.29
CA ALA A 119 -9.08 39.25 -11.62
C ALA A 119 -8.29 38.05 -11.05
N PRO A 120 -9.00 37.07 -10.47
CA PRO A 120 -8.44 35.96 -9.71
C PRO A 120 -7.34 35.21 -10.47
N SER A 121 -6.22 34.92 -9.80
CA SER A 121 -5.08 34.21 -10.39
C SER A 121 -4.64 33.10 -9.42
N ALA A 122 -5.06 31.86 -9.68
CA ALA A 122 -4.69 30.74 -8.82
C ALA A 122 -3.25 30.31 -9.07
N ASN A 123 -2.34 30.59 -8.14
CA ASN A 123 -0.96 30.11 -8.20
C ASN A 123 -0.79 28.91 -7.27
N VAL A 124 -0.86 27.69 -7.81
CA VAL A 124 -0.55 26.46 -7.08
C VAL A 124 0.92 26.13 -7.24
N THR A 125 1.72 26.38 -6.21
CA THR A 125 3.16 26.06 -6.22
C THR A 125 3.40 24.74 -5.51
N TYR A 126 4.03 23.78 -6.20
CA TYR A 126 4.40 22.47 -5.68
C TYR A 126 5.90 22.39 -5.42
N THR A 127 6.29 22.05 -4.20
CA THR A 127 7.70 21.81 -3.81
C THR A 127 8.03 20.33 -3.89
N THR A 128 8.13 19.75 -5.08
CA THR A 128 8.61 18.37 -5.20
C THR A 128 10.14 18.37 -5.25
N GLN A 129 10.81 17.44 -4.56
CA GLN A 129 12.17 17.08 -4.92
C GLN A 129 12.04 15.89 -5.86
N ALA A 130 12.53 15.98 -7.10
CA ALA A 130 12.75 14.74 -7.84
C ALA A 130 13.81 13.91 -7.10
N ASP A 131 13.58 12.62 -6.99
CA ASP A 131 14.56 11.68 -6.47
C ASP A 131 15.83 11.65 -7.37
N ALA A 132 16.93 11.16 -6.82
CA ALA A 132 18.18 10.96 -7.57
C ALA A 132 18.13 9.74 -8.51
N ASN A 133 17.00 9.02 -8.58
CA ASN A 133 16.88 7.68 -9.20
C ASN A 133 16.01 7.66 -10.46
N GLY A 134 15.55 8.81 -10.96
CA GLY A 134 14.87 8.90 -12.25
C GLY A 134 13.36 8.63 -12.20
N GLY A 135 12.75 8.67 -11.03
CA GLY A 135 11.30 8.75 -10.85
C GLY A 135 10.78 10.14 -11.23
N ARG A 136 10.79 10.45 -12.53
CA ARG A 136 10.49 11.82 -13.01
C ARG A 136 9.00 12.14 -12.87
N ALA A 137 8.61 12.92 -11.86
CA ALA A 137 7.33 13.63 -11.86
C ALA A 137 7.25 14.55 -13.08
N ASN A 138 6.07 14.76 -13.64
CA ASN A 138 5.89 15.52 -14.89
C ASN A 138 5.04 16.78 -14.63
N CYS A 139 5.51 17.94 -15.09
CA CYS A 139 4.76 19.19 -15.18
C CYS A 139 4.64 19.53 -16.67
N ASN A 140 3.42 19.50 -17.21
CA ASN A 140 3.15 19.83 -18.62
C ASN A 140 4.02 19.10 -19.67
N GLY A 141 4.13 17.78 -19.58
CA GLY A 141 5.01 16.99 -20.45
C GLY A 141 6.50 17.03 -20.07
N SER A 142 6.92 17.93 -19.18
CA SER A 142 8.31 18.09 -18.75
C SER A 142 8.59 17.37 -17.45
N ALA A 143 9.60 16.51 -17.46
CA ALA A 143 10.06 15.87 -16.24
C ALA A 143 10.75 16.84 -15.27
N LEU A 144 10.31 16.86 -14.01
CA LEU A 144 10.90 17.64 -12.92
C LEU A 144 12.24 17.05 -12.50
N ALA A 145 13.22 17.93 -12.31
CA ALA A 145 14.52 17.59 -11.75
C ALA A 145 14.55 17.81 -10.22
N LYS A 146 15.59 17.30 -9.55
CA LYS A 146 15.74 17.41 -8.11
C LYS A 146 15.74 18.88 -7.68
N GLY A 147 14.87 19.22 -6.72
CA GLY A 147 14.73 20.59 -6.19
C GLY A 147 13.97 21.58 -7.10
N LYS A 148 13.37 21.12 -8.20
CA LYS A 148 12.53 21.94 -9.08
C LYS A 148 11.06 21.87 -8.69
N LYS A 149 10.35 22.98 -8.83
CA LYS A 149 8.93 23.12 -8.48
C LYS A 149 8.07 23.06 -9.74
N CYS A 150 6.83 22.58 -9.64
CA CYS A 150 5.81 22.84 -10.66
C CYS A 150 4.94 23.98 -10.15
N ARG A 151 4.60 24.95 -11.00
CA ARG A 151 3.61 25.99 -10.73
C ARG A 151 2.43 25.75 -11.66
N ILE A 152 1.23 25.77 -11.12
CA ILE A 152 -0.01 25.79 -11.90
C ILE A 152 -0.60 27.19 -11.71
N SER A 153 -0.83 27.88 -12.82
CA SER A 153 -1.36 29.22 -12.86
C SER A 153 -2.67 29.23 -13.66
N VAL A 154 -3.68 29.94 -13.19
CA VAL A 154 -4.93 30.16 -13.92
C VAL A 154 -4.91 31.57 -14.49
N ASP A 155 -5.14 31.68 -15.79
CA ASP A 155 -5.27 32.96 -16.48
C ASP A 155 -6.59 33.62 -16.08
N LYS A 156 -6.47 34.88 -15.66
CA LYS A 156 -7.54 35.69 -15.10
C LYS A 156 -8.59 36.15 -16.12
N ASP A 157 -8.25 36.16 -17.41
CA ASP A 157 -9.08 36.72 -18.48
C ASP A 157 -9.91 35.64 -19.18
N ASN A 158 -9.44 34.40 -19.18
CA ASN A 158 -10.06 33.29 -19.92
C ASN A 158 -10.18 31.97 -19.12
N GLY A 159 -9.71 31.93 -17.86
CA GLY A 159 -9.75 30.74 -17.02
C GLY A 159 -8.82 29.61 -17.47
N GLN A 160 -7.88 29.87 -18.39
CA GLN A 160 -6.96 28.84 -18.89
C GLN A 160 -5.99 28.40 -17.80
N VAL A 161 -5.88 27.09 -17.60
CA VAL A 161 -4.96 26.49 -16.63
C VAL A 161 -3.63 26.19 -17.32
N SER A 162 -2.57 26.85 -16.89
CA SER A 162 -1.20 26.65 -17.36
C SER A 162 -0.35 25.98 -16.29
N GLN A 163 0.57 25.12 -16.70
CA GLN A 163 1.52 24.45 -15.80
C GLN A 163 2.95 24.72 -16.28
N SER A 164 3.82 25.18 -15.38
CA SER A 164 5.22 25.51 -15.66
C SER A 164 6.16 24.97 -14.59
N ALA A 165 7.25 24.33 -15.01
CA ALA A 165 8.34 23.97 -14.11
C ALA A 165 9.18 25.21 -13.75
N VAL A 166 9.70 25.29 -12.53
CA VAL A 166 10.46 26.42 -11.95
C VAL A 166 11.67 25.90 -11.19
#